data_AF-A0A849DJZ1-F1
#
_entry.id   AF-A0A849DJZ1-F1
#
_cell.length_a   1.000
_cell.length_b   1.000
_cell.length_c   1.000
_cell.angle_alpha   90.00
_cell.angle_beta   90.00
_cell.angle_gamma   90.00
#
_symmetry.space_group_name_H-M   'P 1'
#
loop_
_entity.id
_entity.type
_entity.pdbx_description
1 polymer ?
#
loop_
_entity_poly.entity_id
_entity_poly.type
_entity_poly.pdbx_seq_one_letter_code
_entity_poly.pdbx_strand_id
1 'polypeptide(L)'
;MNCASCWQTGQHGNAVADHAYRLSLAPAARRALTEAPPVGLPLTVAMAVGNFLTGVLLDSPHRVGKPLTREFAGYHAARRGTYRVVYRIDDSNHVVHVVRIDHRADVYRPR
;
A
#
# COMPACT_ATOMS: atom_id res chain seq x y z
N MET A 1 10.93 -32.13 41.64
CA MET A 1 9.66 -32.24 40.88
C MET A 1 9.06 -30.85 40.78
N ASN A 2 8.62 -30.49 39.57
CA ASN A 2 7.96 -29.26 39.15
C ASN A 2 8.81 -27.99 39.18
N CYS A 3 8.67 -27.03 38.28
CA CYS A 3 8.07 -26.87 36.94
C CYS A 3 8.57 -25.46 36.54
N ALA A 4 9.13 -25.28 35.34
CA ALA A 4 8.49 -24.53 34.25
C ALA A 4 8.09 -23.07 34.57
N SER A 5 8.41 -22.18 33.62
CA SER A 5 8.15 -20.72 33.55
C SER A 5 9.25 -19.88 34.23
N CYS A 6 9.78 -18.80 33.67
CA CYS A 6 9.33 -17.93 32.59
C CYS A 6 10.57 -17.53 31.75
N TRP A 7 10.50 -17.71 30.43
CA TRP A 7 11.37 -16.95 29.54
C TRP A 7 10.83 -15.52 29.52
N GLN A 8 11.37 -14.70 30.40
CA GLN A 8 11.09 -13.28 30.49
C GLN A 8 12.42 -12.55 30.36
N THR A 9 12.79 -12.28 29.11
CA THR A 9 13.80 -11.28 28.80
C THR A 9 13.28 -10.46 27.63
N GLY A 10 12.92 -9.22 27.96
CA GLY A 10 12.33 -8.27 27.03
C GLY A 10 13.21 -8.02 25.82
N GLN A 11 12.54 -7.67 24.72
CA GLN A 11 13.18 -6.97 23.63
C GLN A 11 12.33 -5.75 23.28
N HIS A 12 12.78 -4.64 23.85
CA HIS A 12 12.94 -3.32 23.24
C HIS A 12 11.89 -2.89 22.22
N GLY A 13 11.15 -1.85 22.62
CA GLY A 13 10.18 -1.17 21.79
C GLY A 13 10.71 -0.78 20.42
N ASN A 14 9.81 -0.88 19.45
CA ASN A 14 9.83 0.00 18.30
C ASN A 14 8.45 0.64 18.25
N ALA A 15 8.31 1.78 18.92
CA ALA A 15 7.20 2.69 18.69
C ALA A 15 7.41 3.30 17.29
N VAL A 16 7.10 2.52 16.26
CA VAL A 16 6.97 3.05 14.90
C VAL A 16 5.49 3.35 14.69
N ALA A 17 5.20 4.64 14.72
CA ALA A 17 4.02 5.32 14.20
C ALA A 17 2.70 5.17 14.99
N ASP A 18 2.51 6.06 15.96
CA ASP A 18 1.18 6.43 16.47
C ASP A 18 0.39 7.35 15.50
N HIS A 19 0.94 7.60 14.30
CA HIS A 19 0.39 8.53 13.29
C HIS A 19 0.42 8.01 11.85
N ALA A 20 0.85 6.77 11.58
CA ALA A 20 0.80 6.22 10.23
C ALA A 20 -0.53 5.48 10.01
N TYR A 21 -1.08 5.64 8.80
CA TYR A 21 -2.27 4.90 8.41
C TYR A 21 -1.96 3.41 8.31
N ARG A 22 -2.94 2.55 8.61
CA ARG A 22 -2.83 1.13 8.29
C ARG A 22 -3.09 0.91 6.80
N LEU A 23 -2.39 -0.06 6.22
CA LEU A 23 -2.57 -0.43 4.82
C LEU A 23 -3.64 -1.53 4.68
N SER A 24 -4.58 -1.33 3.76
CA SER A 24 -5.50 -2.34 3.27
C SER A 24 -5.35 -2.48 1.76
N LEU A 25 -5.27 -3.71 1.25
CA LEU A 25 -5.14 -3.99 -0.18
C LEU A 25 -6.40 -4.68 -0.72
N ALA A 26 -6.95 -4.16 -1.80
CA ALA A 26 -7.90 -4.92 -2.60
C ALA A 26 -7.22 -6.16 -3.20
N PRO A 27 -7.96 -7.24 -3.51
CA PRO A 27 -7.39 -8.45 -4.09
C PRO A 27 -6.57 -8.17 -5.36
N ALA A 28 -7.04 -7.28 -6.24
CA ALA A 28 -6.32 -6.89 -7.45
C ALA A 28 -4.99 -6.19 -7.16
N ALA A 29 -4.96 -5.27 -6.19
CA ALA A 29 -3.72 -4.60 -5.78
C ALA A 29 -2.72 -5.57 -5.16
N ARG A 30 -3.20 -6.53 -4.35
CA ARG A 30 -2.35 -7.59 -3.79
C ARG A 30 -1.74 -8.43 -4.91
N ARG A 31 -2.56 -8.91 -5.86
CA ARG A 31 -2.08 -9.71 -7.00
C ARG A 31 -1.04 -8.96 -7.83
N ALA A 32 -1.26 -7.67 -8.08
CA ALA A 32 -0.30 -6.84 -8.80
C ALA A 32 1.09 -6.85 -8.14
N LEU A 33 1.17 -6.88 -6.80
CA LEU A 33 2.44 -6.91 -6.07
C LEU A 33 3.05 -8.30 -5.94
N THR A 34 2.23 -9.35 -5.87
CA THR A 34 2.67 -10.70 -5.50
C THR A 34 2.83 -11.65 -6.69
N GLU A 35 2.16 -11.39 -7.80
CA GLU A 35 2.21 -12.27 -8.97
C GLU A 35 3.30 -11.81 -9.95
N ALA A 36 3.79 -12.75 -10.76
CA ALA A 36 4.70 -12.43 -11.85
C ALA A 36 3.93 -11.84 -13.06
N PRO A 37 4.62 -11.12 -13.96
CA PRO A 37 4.03 -10.74 -15.24
C PRO A 37 3.49 -11.95 -16.02
N PRO A 38 2.42 -11.79 -16.82
CA PRO A 38 1.77 -10.53 -17.21
C PRO A 38 0.70 -10.02 -16.24
N VAL A 39 0.36 -10.77 -15.19
CA VAL A 39 -0.71 -10.38 -14.25
C VAL A 39 -0.20 -9.39 -13.21
N GLY A 40 0.98 -9.65 -12.65
CA GLY A 40 1.62 -8.76 -11.69
C GLY A 40 2.73 -7.91 -12.28
N LEU A 41 3.39 -7.16 -11.41
CA LEU A 41 4.40 -6.18 -11.77
C LEU A 41 5.78 -6.86 -11.93
N PRO A 42 6.66 -6.34 -12.81
CA PRO A 42 8.08 -6.68 -12.77
C PRO A 42 8.64 -6.45 -11.35
N LEU A 43 9.53 -7.33 -10.88
CA LEU A 43 9.99 -7.33 -9.49
C LEU A 43 10.50 -5.97 -9.02
N THR A 44 11.31 -5.28 -9.84
CA THR A 44 11.86 -3.95 -9.52
C THR A 44 10.77 -2.92 -9.25
N VAL A 45 9.66 -3.03 -9.98
CA VAL A 45 8.49 -2.16 -9.81
C VAL A 45 7.69 -2.58 -8.60
N ALA A 46 7.42 -3.87 -8.41
CA ALA A 46 6.70 -4.39 -7.26
C ALA A 46 7.37 -3.91 -5.96
N MET A 47 8.70 -3.96 -5.90
CA MET A 47 9.50 -3.43 -4.79
C MET A 47 9.34 -1.91 -4.62
N ALA A 48 9.45 -1.14 -5.70
CA ALA A 48 9.29 0.32 -5.64
C ALA A 48 7.88 0.74 -5.18
N VAL A 49 6.85 0.04 -5.64
CA VAL A 49 5.47 0.27 -5.21
C VAL A 49 5.30 -0.18 -3.75
N GLY A 50 5.78 -1.36 -3.37
CA GLY A 50 5.73 -1.86 -2.00
C GLY A 50 6.32 -0.86 -0.99
N ASN A 51 7.53 -0.36 -1.27
CA ASN A 51 8.18 0.65 -0.43
C ASN A 51 7.39 1.96 -0.37
N PHE A 52 6.74 2.35 -1.47
CA PHE A 52 5.85 3.51 -1.46
C PHE A 52 4.61 3.27 -0.59
N LEU A 53 3.99 2.09 -0.69
CA LEU A 53 2.77 1.74 0.03
C LEU A 53 2.97 1.61 1.54
N THR A 54 4.14 1.17 1.99
CA THR A 54 4.44 0.97 3.42
C THR A 54 5.22 2.12 4.05
N GLY A 55 5.68 3.09 3.25
CA GLY A 55 6.35 4.30 3.72
C GLY A 55 5.47 5.53 3.53
N VAL A 56 5.91 6.43 2.64
CA VAL A 56 5.34 7.78 2.53
C VAL A 56 3.84 7.84 2.24
N LEU A 57 3.24 6.78 1.70
CA LEU A 57 1.78 6.73 1.53
C LEU A 57 1.05 6.69 2.87
N LEU A 58 1.55 5.92 3.84
CA LEU A 58 0.93 5.79 5.16
C LEU A 58 1.27 6.97 6.06
N ASP A 59 2.41 7.62 5.85
CA ASP A 59 2.81 8.81 6.63
C ASP A 59 2.03 10.07 6.25
N SER A 60 1.65 10.21 4.98
CA SER A 60 1.03 11.45 4.47
C SER A 60 0.13 11.18 3.25
N PRO A 61 -0.93 10.36 3.40
CA PRO A 61 -1.74 9.92 2.26
C PRO A 61 -2.43 11.06 1.52
N HIS A 62 -2.77 12.14 2.23
CA HIS A 62 -3.39 13.35 1.66
C HIS A 62 -2.44 14.17 0.79
N ARG A 63 -1.11 14.05 0.98
CA ARG A 63 -0.11 14.86 0.26
C ARG A 63 0.46 14.16 -0.97
N VAL A 64 0.59 12.84 -0.93
CA VAL A 64 1.32 12.08 -1.97
C VAL A 64 0.51 11.81 -3.23
N GLY A 65 -0.81 11.99 -3.19
CA GLY A 65 -1.70 11.74 -4.32
C GLY A 65 -2.71 12.86 -4.55
N LYS A 66 -3.20 12.95 -5.78
CA LYS A 66 -4.22 13.93 -6.16
C LYS A 66 -5.62 13.33 -6.02
N PRO A 67 -6.59 14.08 -5.47
CA PRO A 67 -7.98 13.63 -5.44
C PRO A 67 -8.49 13.45 -6.87
N LEU A 68 -9.32 12.43 -7.05
CA LEU A 68 -10.05 12.17 -8.27
C LEU A 68 -11.43 12.82 -8.22
N THR A 69 -11.97 13.08 -9.39
CA THR A 69 -13.21 13.84 -9.56
C THR A 69 -14.27 12.99 -10.26
N ARG A 70 -15.51 13.52 -10.35
CA ARG A 70 -16.66 12.87 -10.98
C ARG A 70 -17.00 11.54 -10.30
N GLU A 71 -17.19 10.47 -11.07
CA GLU A 71 -17.51 9.12 -10.56
C GLU A 71 -16.47 8.53 -9.60
N PHE A 72 -15.26 9.09 -9.55
CA PHE A 72 -14.18 8.66 -8.66
C PHE A 72 -13.93 9.62 -7.48
N ALA A 73 -14.89 10.51 -7.18
CA ALA A 73 -14.82 11.34 -5.98
C ALA A 73 -14.58 10.48 -4.72
N GLY A 74 -13.68 10.95 -3.85
CA GLY A 74 -13.25 10.21 -2.65
C GLY A 74 -12.07 9.26 -2.87
N TYR A 75 -11.62 9.07 -4.12
CA TYR A 75 -10.36 8.38 -4.40
C TYR A 75 -9.22 9.37 -4.62
N HIS A 76 -8.01 8.90 -4.36
CA HIS A 76 -6.75 9.58 -4.63
C HIS A 76 -5.91 8.74 -5.59
N ALA A 77 -5.07 9.43 -6.37
CA ALA A 77 -4.09 8.81 -7.24
C ALA A 77 -2.70 9.37 -7.00
N ALA A 78 -1.77 8.49 -6.63
CA ALA A 78 -0.36 8.79 -6.53
C ALA A 78 0.39 8.21 -7.73
N ARG A 79 1.33 8.99 -8.28
CA ARG A 79 2.16 8.58 -9.41
C ARG A 79 3.56 8.21 -8.92
N ARG A 80 4.01 7.00 -9.24
CA ARG A 80 5.37 6.52 -8.98
C ARG A 80 5.99 6.00 -10.28
N GLY A 81 6.80 6.87 -10.90
CA GLY A 81 7.40 6.58 -12.21
C GLY A 81 6.36 6.34 -13.29
N THR A 82 6.39 5.13 -13.86
CA THR A 82 5.45 4.64 -14.87
C THR A 82 4.21 3.98 -14.29
N TYR A 83 3.97 4.03 -12.98
CA TYR A 83 2.82 3.39 -12.34
C TYR A 83 1.94 4.39 -11.58
N ARG A 84 0.67 4.03 -11.43
CA ARG A 84 -0.33 4.78 -10.67
C ARG A 84 -0.91 3.89 -9.59
N VAL A 85 -0.92 4.39 -8.36
CA VAL A 85 -1.60 3.77 -7.22
C VAL A 85 -2.88 4.54 -6.99
N VAL A 86 -4.02 3.85 -7.03
CA VAL A 86 -5.34 4.40 -6.71
C VAL A 86 -5.75 3.89 -5.34
N TYR A 87 -6.14 4.81 -4.46
CA TYR A 87 -6.47 4.50 -3.07
C TYR A 87 -7.58 5.40 -2.54
N ARG A 88 -8.20 4.99 -1.44
CA ARG A 88 -9.11 5.79 -0.63
C ARG A 88 -8.50 5.95 0.76
N ILE A 89 -8.77 7.09 1.40
CA ILE A 89 -8.37 7.37 2.77
C ILE A 89 -9.62 7.24 3.65
N ASP A 90 -9.53 6.42 4.70
CA ASP A 90 -10.51 6.33 5.78
C ASP A 90 -9.86 6.96 7.02
N ASP A 91 -10.08 8.26 7.19
CA ASP A 91 -9.52 9.03 8.30
C ASP A 91 -10.07 8.55 9.66
N SER A 92 -11.34 8.12 9.70
CA SER A 92 -12.00 7.65 10.92
C SER A 92 -11.37 6.38 11.48
N ASN A 93 -11.01 5.44 10.61
CA ASN A 93 -10.38 4.17 10.99
C ASN A 93 -8.85 4.20 10.86
N HIS A 94 -8.30 5.34 10.40
CA HIS A 94 -6.88 5.52 10.10
C HIS A 94 -6.36 4.45 9.12
N VAL A 95 -7.10 4.20 8.02
CA VAL A 95 -6.77 3.18 7.01
C VAL A 95 -6.65 3.79 5.62
N VAL A 96 -5.61 3.40 4.88
CA VAL A 96 -5.50 3.63 3.44
C VAL A 96 -5.88 2.34 2.71
N HIS A 97 -6.94 2.41 1.91
CA HIS A 97 -7.41 1.31 1.07
C HIS A 97 -6.87 1.47 -0.35
N VAL A 98 -5.84 0.71 -0.70
CA VAL A 98 -5.32 0.66 -2.06
C VAL A 98 -6.19 -0.28 -2.89
N VAL A 99 -6.88 0.29 -3.87
CA VAL A 99 -7.82 -0.45 -4.72
C VAL A 99 -7.17 -0.98 -5.99
N ARG A 100 -6.19 -0.26 -6.53
CA ARG A 100 -5.59 -0.60 -7.81
C ARG A 100 -4.17 -0.06 -7.95
N ILE A 101 -3.33 -0.84 -8.62
CA ILE A 101 -2.01 -0.43 -9.08
C ILE A 101 -2.01 -0.67 -10.60
N ASP A 102 -1.87 0.40 -11.38
CA ASP A 102 -1.92 0.34 -12.85
C ASP A 102 -0.59 0.78 -13.47
N HIS A 103 -0.25 0.20 -14.63
CA HIS A 103 0.81 0.71 -15.47
C HIS A 103 0.30 1.91 -16.27
N ARG A 104 1.07 3.00 -16.33
CA ARG A 104 0.75 4.21 -17.10
C ARG A 104 0.56 3.90 -18.60
N ALA A 105 1.21 2.86 -19.09
CA ALA A 105 1.13 2.36 -20.46
C ALA A 105 0.18 1.17 -20.66
N ASP A 106 -0.67 0.81 -19.70
CA ASP A 106 -1.81 -0.10 -19.95
C ASP A 106 -2.80 0.48 -21.00
N VAL A 107 -2.57 1.72 -21.47
CA VAL A 107 -3.13 2.28 -22.71
C VAL A 107 -2.74 1.48 -23.97
N TYR A 108 -1.65 0.70 -23.94
CA TYR A 108 -1.08 0.06 -25.14
C TYR A 108 -1.19 -1.47 -25.20
N ARG A 109 -1.95 -2.15 -24.33
CA ARG A 109 -2.16 -3.61 -24.47
C ARG A 109 -3.64 -4.01 -24.61
N PRO A 110 -4.03 -4.70 -25.69
CA PRO A 110 -5.31 -5.40 -25.75
C PRO A 110 -5.33 -6.50 -24.68
N ARG A 111 -6.48 -6.67 -24.03
CA ARG A 111 -6.76 -7.80 -23.15
C ARG A 111 -6.94 -9.09 -23.97
#